data_AF-B8LPR3-F1
#
_entry.id   AF-B8LPR3-F1
#
_cell.length_a   1.000
_cell.length_b   1.000
_cell.length_c   1.000
_cell.angle_alpha   90.00
_cell.angle_beta   90.00
_cell.angle_gamma   90.00
#
_symmetry.space_group_name_H-M   'P 1'
#
loop_
_entity.id
_entity.type
_entity.pdbx_description
1 polymer ?
#
loop_
_entity_poly.entity_id
_entity_poly.type
_entity_poly.pdbx_seq_one_letter_code
_entity_poly.pdbx_strand_id
1 'polypeptide(L)'
;MAGMELVYLIGSVIKALAISFLYTLHLFCKKLLFSKTTTNCVKKDSGLVVYEGKVWHERRKPVVHSFEYNVRYALINLDEPPPWFLPVINNHHMDAQQVRNITGTSGPVYLLTVPTSVGYDQNPLSVYYCYDAEGPTSYLKLCIAEVTNTPWAERVSFVFNPKSDLLAKPLHVSPFMDMLGDWKIHASVPGSSLTLTITVQHPELGKYFTANLQVKKIEQLTVYPEVFLWLMPHKVAVWIYWQAFQLWWKGVPFIQHPKYINGKAYREEALKRDSQLRSSEVCGQYVNLCKTSTNEMNRSSMLCLNSCNTEAGRWCVWRDAQWPWL
;
A
#
# COMPACT_ATOMS: atom_id res chain seq x y z
N MET A 1 -15.29 -25.88 13.59
CA MET A 1 -14.97 -24.91 12.51
C MET A 1 -13.47 -24.68 12.35
N ALA A 2 -12.66 -24.55 13.41
CA ALA A 2 -11.21 -24.31 13.32
C ALA A 2 -10.38 -25.37 12.55
N GLY A 3 -10.78 -26.64 12.56
CA GLY A 3 -10.04 -27.71 11.87
C GLY A 3 -10.07 -27.64 10.33
N MET A 4 -11.21 -27.22 9.75
CA MET A 4 -11.35 -27.12 8.29
C MET A 4 -10.59 -25.92 7.71
N GLU A 5 -10.54 -24.81 8.46
CA GLU A 5 -9.77 -23.62 8.07
C GLU A 5 -8.26 -23.87 8.12
N LEU A 6 -7.78 -24.65 9.10
CA LEU A 6 -6.37 -25.03 9.19
C LEU A 6 -5.95 -25.95 8.05
N VAL A 7 -6.78 -26.93 7.68
CA VAL A 7 -6.51 -27.82 6.53
C VAL A 7 -6.50 -27.03 5.23
N TYR A 8 -7.44 -26.09 5.05
CA TYR A 8 -7.48 -25.21 3.89
C TYR A 8 -6.24 -24.29 3.82
N LEU A 9 -5.78 -23.77 4.96
CA LEU A 9 -4.55 -22.99 5.09
C LEU A 9 -3.29 -23.79 4.73
N ILE A 10 -3.16 -25.00 5.25
CA ILE A 10 -2.01 -25.85 4.95
C ILE A 10 -2.04 -26.25 3.46
N GLY A 11 -3.21 -26.65 2.95
CA GLY A 11 -3.39 -26.98 1.54
C GLY A 11 -3.10 -25.81 0.60
N SER A 12 -3.47 -24.59 0.98
CA SER A 12 -3.21 -23.39 0.20
C SER A 12 -1.73 -23.03 0.15
N VAL A 13 -1.03 -23.17 1.27
CA VAL A 13 0.43 -22.99 1.36
C VAL A 13 1.15 -24.05 0.51
N ILE A 14 0.78 -25.33 0.63
CA ILE A 14 1.36 -26.41 -0.19
C ILE A 14 1.15 -26.14 -1.68
N LYS A 15 -0.06 -25.75 -2.09
CA LYS A 15 -0.37 -25.40 -3.48
C LYS A 15 0.48 -24.23 -3.97
N ALA A 16 0.63 -23.18 -3.16
CA ALA A 16 1.49 -22.03 -3.48
C ALA A 16 2.95 -22.43 -3.66
N LEU A 17 3.49 -23.23 -2.75
CA LEU A 17 4.87 -23.74 -2.86
C LEU A 17 5.06 -24.61 -4.11
N ALA A 18 4.09 -25.49 -4.43
CA ALA A 18 4.15 -26.32 -5.62
C ALA A 18 4.09 -25.50 -6.92
N ILE A 19 3.19 -24.52 -7.00
CA ILE A 19 3.09 -23.60 -8.15
C ILE A 19 4.39 -22.80 -8.32
N SER A 20 4.91 -22.22 -7.24
CA SER A 20 6.17 -21.49 -7.28
C SER A 20 7.35 -22.37 -7.69
N PHE A 21 7.39 -23.62 -7.26
CA PHE A 21 8.40 -24.59 -7.69
C PHE A 21 8.30 -24.87 -9.19
N LEU A 22 7.09 -25.14 -9.71
CA LEU A 22 6.85 -25.40 -11.14
C LEU A 22 7.21 -24.19 -12.02
N TYR A 23 6.83 -22.97 -11.61
CA TYR A 23 7.21 -21.76 -12.35
C TYR A 23 8.72 -21.51 -12.30
N THR A 24 9.37 -21.74 -11.16
CA THR A 24 10.83 -21.62 -11.05
C THR A 24 11.53 -22.63 -11.97
N LEU A 25 11.06 -23.88 -12.00
CA LEU A 25 11.57 -24.92 -12.89
C LEU A 25 11.36 -24.55 -14.36
N HIS A 26 10.19 -24.03 -14.73
CA HIS A 26 9.90 -23.58 -16.09
C HIS A 26 10.82 -22.45 -16.54
N LEU A 27 11.04 -21.44 -15.68
CA LEU A 27 11.95 -20.34 -15.97
C LEU A 27 13.40 -20.83 -16.12
N PHE A 28 13.82 -21.77 -15.27
CA PHE A 28 15.13 -22.41 -15.35
C PHE A 28 15.31 -23.21 -16.64
N CYS A 29 14.32 -24.04 -17.02
CA CYS A 29 14.32 -24.80 -18.26
C CYS A 29 14.34 -23.89 -19.49
N LYS A 30 13.53 -22.81 -19.51
CA LYS A 30 13.59 -21.80 -20.58
C LYS A 30 14.99 -21.18 -20.67
N LYS A 31 15.59 -20.80 -19.55
CA LYS A 31 16.94 -20.22 -19.54
C LYS A 31 17.99 -21.19 -20.09
N LEU A 32 17.91 -22.48 -19.75
CA LEU A 32 18.80 -23.52 -20.29
C LEU A 32 18.59 -23.76 -21.79
N LEU A 33 17.33 -23.87 -22.24
CA LEU A 33 16.97 -24.16 -23.63
C LEU A 33 17.29 -22.98 -24.57
N PHE A 34 17.18 -21.74 -24.07
CA PHE A 34 17.49 -20.52 -24.80
C PHE A 34 18.85 -19.92 -24.42
N SER A 35 19.78 -20.73 -23.89
CA SER A 35 21.14 -20.34 -23.49
C SER A 35 22.09 -20.13 -24.69
N LYS A 36 21.62 -19.43 -25.72
CA LYS A 36 22.50 -18.78 -26.70
C LYS A 36 22.11 -17.31 -26.72
N THR A 37 23.12 -16.43 -26.61
CA THR A 37 23.04 -14.95 -26.61
C THR A 37 22.35 -14.37 -25.35
N THR A 38 22.91 -13.44 -24.56
CA THR A 38 23.96 -12.45 -24.80
C THR A 38 24.30 -11.77 -23.47
N THR A 39 25.59 -11.50 -23.23
CA THR A 39 26.02 -10.33 -22.46
C THR A 39 25.65 -9.07 -23.23
N ASN A 40 24.38 -8.68 -23.20
CA ASN A 40 23.93 -7.38 -23.67
C ASN A 40 23.31 -6.69 -22.47
N CYS A 41 23.88 -5.53 -22.12
CA CYS A 41 23.36 -4.61 -21.13
C CYS A 41 21.83 -4.57 -21.23
N VAL A 42 21.16 -4.87 -20.12
CA VAL A 42 19.69 -4.81 -20.00
C VAL A 42 19.27 -3.47 -20.60
N LYS A 43 18.54 -3.49 -21.73
CA LYS A 43 17.96 -2.26 -22.31
C LYS A 43 17.20 -1.58 -21.18
N LYS A 44 17.51 -0.30 -20.95
CA LYS A 44 16.79 0.54 -19.99
C LYS A 44 15.30 0.47 -20.35
N ASP A 45 14.56 -0.26 -19.55
CA ASP A 45 13.11 -0.35 -19.68
C ASP A 45 12.56 1.02 -19.28
N SER A 46 12.09 1.80 -20.24
CA SER A 46 11.77 3.23 -20.04
C SER A 46 10.68 3.44 -19.00
N GLY A 47 9.83 2.44 -18.78
CA GLY A 47 8.73 2.45 -17.82
C GLY A 47 9.04 1.84 -16.46
N LEU A 48 10.27 1.40 -16.17
CA LEU A 48 10.60 0.73 -14.92
C LEU A 48 11.76 1.40 -14.17
N VAL A 49 11.51 1.71 -12.90
CA VAL A 49 12.54 2.04 -11.93
C VAL A 49 12.46 1.05 -10.78
N VAL A 50 13.58 0.50 -10.36
CA VAL A 50 13.65 -0.41 -9.21
C VAL A 50 14.29 0.25 -8.01
N TYR A 51 13.78 -0.09 -6.83
CA TYR A 51 14.22 0.41 -5.54
C TYR A 51 14.61 -0.74 -4.62
N GLU A 52 15.63 -0.54 -3.79
CA GLU A 52 16.03 -1.46 -2.72
C GLU A 52 16.22 -0.70 -1.41
N GLY A 53 15.88 -1.34 -0.30
CA GLY A 53 16.08 -0.76 1.02
C GLY A 53 15.40 -1.58 2.10
N LYS A 54 14.77 -0.91 3.06
CA LYS A 54 14.22 -1.55 4.26
C LYS A 54 12.80 -1.10 4.55
N VAL A 55 12.04 -2.01 5.15
CA VAL A 55 10.86 -1.68 5.93
C VAL A 55 11.20 -1.86 7.40
N TRP A 56 10.90 -0.85 8.19
CA TRP A 56 11.05 -0.86 9.64
C TRP A 56 9.68 -0.69 10.30
N HIS A 57 9.36 -1.58 11.23
CA HIS A 57 8.16 -1.52 12.04
C HIS A 57 8.54 -1.31 13.50
N GLU A 58 7.79 -0.45 14.19
CA GLU A 58 7.93 -0.18 15.61
C GLU A 58 6.55 -0.18 16.25
N ARG A 59 6.34 -1.08 17.20
CA ARG A 59 5.25 -1.08 18.16
C ARG A 59 5.80 -0.69 19.52
N ARG A 60 5.21 0.33 20.14
CA ARG A 60 5.56 0.85 21.46
C ARG A 60 4.63 0.34 22.57
N LYS A 61 3.38 -0.04 22.24
CA LYS A 61 2.37 -0.55 23.18
C LYS A 61 1.48 -1.64 22.56
N PRO A 62 0.80 -2.46 23.39
CA PRO A 62 1.03 -2.64 24.83
C PRO A 62 2.37 -3.32 25.11
N VAL A 63 2.89 -4.10 24.16
CA VAL A 63 4.22 -4.73 24.23
C VAL A 63 5.14 -4.08 23.22
N VAL A 64 6.35 -3.69 23.65
CA VAL A 64 7.38 -3.14 22.77
C VAL A 64 7.90 -4.21 21.83
N HIS A 65 7.87 -3.92 20.54
CA HIS A 65 8.37 -4.82 19.51
C HIS A 65 8.73 -4.04 18.26
N SER A 66 9.96 -4.18 17.80
CA SER A 66 10.44 -3.57 16.57
C SER A 66 11.25 -4.56 15.77
N PHE A 67 11.20 -4.43 14.45
CA PHE A 67 11.97 -5.22 13.51
C PHE A 67 12.15 -4.46 12.20
N GLU A 68 13.15 -4.84 11.43
CA GLU A 68 13.38 -4.37 10.07
C GLU A 68 13.66 -5.54 9.13
N TYR A 69 13.35 -5.38 7.86
CA TYR A 69 13.65 -6.37 6.82
C TYR A 69 13.91 -5.70 5.47
N ASN A 70 14.76 -6.33 4.67
CA ASN A 70 15.12 -5.82 3.35
C ASN A 70 13.94 -6.01 2.38
N VAL A 71 13.69 -4.97 1.57
CA VAL A 71 12.64 -4.95 0.55
C VAL A 71 13.16 -4.49 -0.79
N ARG A 72 12.50 -4.94 -1.86
CA ARG A 72 12.72 -4.49 -3.22
C ARG A 72 11.37 -4.15 -3.83
N TYR A 73 11.28 -2.99 -4.46
CA TYR A 73 10.05 -2.48 -5.06
C TYR A 73 10.29 -2.12 -6.52
N ALA A 74 9.25 -2.31 -7.32
CA ALA A 74 9.17 -1.77 -8.67
C ALA A 74 8.34 -0.48 -8.62
N LEU A 75 8.85 0.59 -9.22
CA LEU A 75 8.10 1.78 -9.58
C LEU A 75 7.86 1.74 -11.09
N ILE A 76 6.61 1.55 -11.47
CA ILE A 76 6.20 1.26 -12.84
C ILE A 76 5.43 2.45 -13.38
N ASN A 77 5.84 2.98 -14.53
CA ASN A 77 5.05 3.94 -15.29
C ASN A 77 3.84 3.19 -15.88
N LEU A 78 2.63 3.53 -15.44
CA LEU A 78 1.42 2.86 -15.91
C LEU A 78 0.98 3.33 -17.30
N ASP A 79 1.53 4.43 -17.82
CA ASP A 79 1.30 4.87 -19.20
C ASP A 79 2.13 4.10 -20.22
N GLU A 80 3.29 3.60 -19.79
CA GLU A 80 4.21 2.80 -20.60
C GLU A 80 4.74 1.61 -19.78
N PRO A 81 3.85 0.68 -19.35
CA PRO A 81 4.27 -0.40 -18.47
C PRO A 81 5.17 -1.38 -19.24
N PRO A 82 6.18 -1.97 -18.56
CA PRO A 82 6.96 -3.05 -19.11
C PRO A 82 6.09 -4.20 -19.66
N PRO A 83 6.44 -4.81 -20.81
CA PRO A 83 5.63 -5.88 -21.39
C PRO A 83 5.39 -7.08 -20.46
N TRP A 84 6.35 -7.41 -19.59
CA TRP A 84 6.22 -8.50 -18.62
C TRP A 84 5.21 -8.19 -17.50
N PHE A 85 4.89 -6.91 -17.28
CA PHE A 85 3.98 -6.46 -16.22
C PHE A 85 2.53 -6.31 -16.69
N LEU A 86 2.28 -6.21 -18.01
CA LEU A 86 0.93 -6.08 -18.58
C LEU A 86 -0.07 -7.16 -18.09
N PRO A 87 0.28 -8.46 -17.99
CA PRO A 87 -0.65 -9.47 -17.48
C PRO A 87 -1.01 -9.28 -16.00
N VAL A 88 -0.13 -8.64 -15.22
CA VAL A 88 -0.32 -8.38 -13.79
C VAL A 88 -1.30 -7.22 -13.58
N ILE A 89 -1.20 -6.16 -14.39
CA ILE A 89 -2.14 -5.02 -14.36
C ILE A 89 -3.57 -5.52 -14.54
N ASN A 90 -3.82 -6.30 -15.58
CA ASN A 90 -5.18 -6.71 -15.97
C ASN A 90 -5.95 -7.50 -14.88
N ASN A 91 -5.24 -8.09 -13.92
CA ASN A 91 -5.85 -8.95 -12.91
C ASN A 91 -5.82 -8.36 -11.48
N HIS A 92 -4.84 -7.51 -11.15
CA HIS A 92 -4.57 -7.15 -9.75
C HIS A 92 -4.47 -5.66 -9.44
N HIS A 93 -4.23 -4.81 -10.44
CA HIS A 93 -3.98 -3.38 -10.24
C HIS A 93 -4.88 -2.51 -11.13
N MET A 94 -4.98 -1.23 -10.79
CA MET A 94 -5.69 -0.25 -11.63
C MET A 94 -4.79 0.20 -12.77
N ASP A 95 -5.36 0.43 -13.95
CA ASP A 95 -4.65 1.07 -15.05
C ASP A 95 -4.53 2.60 -14.85
N ALA A 96 -3.72 3.26 -15.68
CA ALA A 96 -3.50 4.71 -15.56
C ALA A 96 -4.78 5.53 -15.73
N GLN A 97 -5.69 5.12 -16.62
CA GLN A 97 -6.92 5.86 -16.90
C GLN A 97 -7.91 5.77 -15.73
N GLN A 98 -8.05 4.59 -15.13
CA GLN A 98 -8.86 4.39 -13.92
C GLN A 98 -8.35 5.27 -12.78
N VAL A 99 -7.03 5.32 -12.57
CA VAL A 99 -6.42 6.15 -11.52
C VAL A 99 -6.68 7.64 -11.77
N ARG A 100 -6.53 8.12 -13.01
CA ARG A 100 -6.85 9.51 -13.37
C ARG A 100 -8.32 9.84 -13.14
N ASN A 101 -9.23 8.95 -13.51
CA ASN A 101 -10.67 9.14 -13.30
C ASN A 101 -11.01 9.27 -11.81
N ILE A 102 -10.37 8.48 -10.95
CA ILE A 102 -10.57 8.52 -9.50
C ILE A 102 -10.03 9.82 -8.88
N THR A 103 -8.86 10.27 -9.33
CA THR A 103 -8.12 11.36 -8.69
C THR A 103 -8.34 12.73 -9.34
N GLY A 104 -8.92 12.76 -10.54
CA GLY A 104 -9.05 13.98 -11.34
C GLY A 104 -7.71 14.55 -11.80
N THR A 105 -6.64 13.76 -11.81
CA THR A 105 -5.32 14.19 -12.29
C THR A 105 -5.16 13.99 -13.79
N SER A 106 -4.35 14.84 -14.43
CA SER A 106 -4.13 14.87 -15.88
C SER A 106 -2.75 14.37 -16.34
N GLY A 107 -1.80 14.21 -15.42
CA GLY A 107 -0.41 13.85 -15.71
C GLY A 107 -0.11 12.35 -15.64
N PRO A 108 1.18 11.96 -15.61
CA PRO A 108 1.59 10.57 -15.56
C PRO A 108 1.20 9.86 -14.26
N VAL A 109 1.02 8.55 -14.33
CA VAL A 109 0.70 7.72 -13.17
C VAL A 109 1.78 6.66 -12.96
N TYR A 110 2.34 6.60 -11.74
CA TYR A 110 3.33 5.59 -11.38
C TYR A 110 2.84 4.68 -10.27
N LEU A 111 3.09 3.38 -10.37
CA LEU A 111 2.74 2.39 -9.36
C LEU A 111 4.00 1.89 -8.65
N LEU A 112 4.09 2.12 -7.35
CA LEU A 112 5.07 1.47 -6.47
C LEU A 112 4.45 0.19 -5.89
N THR A 113 4.99 -0.97 -6.24
CA THR A 113 4.46 -2.28 -5.83
C THR A 113 5.57 -3.32 -5.72
N VAL A 114 5.29 -4.43 -5.04
CA VAL A 114 6.07 -5.68 -5.17
C VAL A 114 5.33 -6.55 -6.18
N PRO A 115 5.86 -6.76 -7.41
CA PRO A 115 5.18 -7.57 -8.41
C PRO A 115 5.10 -9.04 -8.01
N THR A 116 4.11 -9.75 -8.55
CA THR A 116 3.98 -11.21 -8.47
C THR A 116 5.29 -11.87 -8.88
N SER A 117 5.71 -12.88 -8.11
CA SER A 117 6.93 -13.64 -8.40
C SER A 117 6.60 -15.13 -8.35
N VAL A 118 6.97 -15.86 -9.41
CA VAL A 118 6.75 -17.31 -9.54
C VAL A 118 5.34 -17.76 -9.13
N GLY A 119 4.32 -17.03 -9.61
CA GLY A 119 2.90 -17.34 -9.35
C GLY A 119 2.48 -17.18 -7.89
N TYR A 120 3.13 -16.27 -7.14
CA TYR A 120 2.76 -15.91 -5.79
C TYR A 120 2.70 -14.39 -5.63
N ASP A 121 1.60 -13.89 -5.08
CA ASP A 121 1.35 -12.47 -4.86
C ASP A 121 1.09 -12.16 -3.39
N GLN A 122 2.05 -11.51 -2.74
CA GLN A 122 1.92 -11.02 -1.38
C GLN A 122 2.55 -9.64 -1.29
N ASN A 123 1.72 -8.62 -1.48
CA ASN A 123 2.08 -7.24 -1.33
C ASN A 123 1.08 -6.50 -0.39
N PRO A 124 1.47 -6.21 0.86
CA PRO A 124 0.59 -5.53 1.82
C PRO A 124 0.20 -4.11 1.41
N LEU A 125 1.03 -3.43 0.60
CA LEU A 125 0.85 -2.03 0.26
C LEU A 125 1.41 -1.71 -1.13
N SER A 126 0.53 -1.22 -2.00
CA SER A 126 0.89 -0.54 -3.25
C SER A 126 0.54 0.95 -3.15
N VAL A 127 1.33 1.81 -3.78
CA VAL A 127 1.07 3.25 -3.85
C VAL A 127 1.08 3.72 -5.29
N TYR A 128 -0.02 4.33 -5.73
CA TYR A 128 -0.12 5.01 -7.01
C TYR A 128 0.22 6.49 -6.81
N TYR A 129 1.21 6.99 -7.53
CA TYR A 129 1.62 8.39 -7.56
C TYR A 129 0.96 9.07 -8.75
N CYS A 130 0.09 10.04 -8.47
CA CYS A 130 -0.78 10.67 -9.45
C CYS A 130 -0.32 12.12 -9.65
N TYR A 131 0.22 12.40 -10.83
CA TYR A 131 0.74 13.71 -11.17
C TYR A 131 -0.28 14.53 -11.94
N ASP A 132 -0.23 15.86 -11.78
CA ASP A 132 -0.92 16.77 -12.70
C ASP A 132 0.08 17.33 -13.72
N ALA A 133 -0.40 17.57 -14.94
CA ALA A 133 0.36 18.23 -15.97
C ALA A 133 0.23 19.75 -15.83
N GLU A 134 1.36 20.44 -15.65
CA GLU A 134 1.46 21.90 -15.68
C GLU A 134 2.47 22.30 -16.76
N GLY A 135 1.95 22.48 -17.99
CA GLY A 135 2.75 22.77 -19.17
C GLY A 135 3.78 21.66 -19.45
N PRO A 136 5.09 21.97 -19.56
CA PRO A 136 6.13 20.95 -19.79
C PRO A 136 6.52 20.19 -18.53
N THR A 137 6.01 20.58 -17.36
CA THR A 137 6.35 19.98 -16.07
C THR A 137 5.18 19.20 -15.49
N SER A 138 5.47 18.25 -14.61
CA SER A 138 4.45 17.57 -13.82
C SER A 138 4.81 17.64 -12.34
N TYR A 139 3.80 17.73 -11.48
CA TYR A 139 3.98 17.74 -10.04
C TYR A 139 3.09 16.68 -9.39
N LEU A 140 3.57 16.08 -8.31
CA LEU A 140 2.82 15.08 -7.57
C LEU A 140 1.66 15.76 -6.83
N LYS A 141 0.43 15.45 -7.23
CA LYS A 141 -0.79 16.06 -6.67
C LYS A 141 -1.42 15.19 -5.59
N LEU A 142 -1.63 13.91 -5.89
CA LEU A 142 -2.31 12.95 -5.01
C LEU A 142 -1.65 11.57 -5.08
N CYS A 143 -1.93 10.75 -4.08
CA CYS A 143 -1.62 9.33 -4.12
C CYS A 143 -2.86 8.50 -3.86
N ILE A 144 -2.86 7.25 -4.34
CA ILE A 144 -3.79 6.20 -3.90
C ILE A 144 -2.97 5.15 -3.16
N ALA A 145 -3.38 4.81 -1.94
CA ALA A 145 -2.85 3.64 -1.23
C ALA A 145 -3.79 2.47 -1.49
N GLU A 146 -3.23 1.32 -1.86
CA GLU A 146 -3.93 0.05 -1.96
C GLU A 146 -3.35 -0.90 -0.91
N VAL A 147 -4.12 -1.19 0.12
CA VAL A 147 -3.70 -1.98 1.28
C VAL A 147 -4.41 -3.32 1.25
N THR A 148 -3.64 -4.40 1.33
CA THR A 148 -4.16 -5.77 1.37
C THR A 148 -3.88 -6.37 2.74
N ASN A 149 -4.90 -6.87 3.43
CA ASN A 149 -4.70 -7.53 4.72
C ASN A 149 -4.44 -9.04 4.56
N THR A 150 -3.64 -9.57 5.47
CA THR A 150 -3.34 -11.00 5.59
C THR A 150 -3.75 -11.45 6.99
N PRO A 151 -4.44 -12.59 7.15
CA PRO A 151 -4.79 -13.60 6.14
C PRO A 151 -6.18 -13.41 5.49
N TRP A 152 -6.89 -12.32 5.78
CA TRP A 152 -8.33 -12.21 5.46
C TRP A 152 -8.66 -11.85 4.02
N ALA A 153 -7.65 -11.54 3.20
CA ALA A 153 -7.77 -11.30 1.78
C ALA A 153 -8.81 -10.22 1.44
N GLU A 154 -8.78 -9.13 2.18
CA GLU A 154 -9.51 -7.92 1.90
C GLU A 154 -8.52 -6.85 1.46
N ARG A 155 -8.93 -6.08 0.47
CA ARG A 155 -8.14 -5.00 -0.09
C ARG A 155 -8.94 -3.71 0.01
N VAL A 156 -8.32 -2.65 0.48
CA VAL A 156 -8.91 -1.31 0.48
C VAL A 156 -8.03 -0.37 -0.33
N SER A 157 -8.65 0.46 -1.16
CA SER A 157 -7.99 1.50 -1.92
C SER A 157 -8.55 2.85 -1.51
N PHE A 158 -7.69 3.81 -1.18
CA PHE A 158 -8.13 5.17 -0.82
C PHE A 158 -7.16 6.25 -1.31
N VAL A 159 -7.71 7.41 -1.67
CA VAL A 159 -6.93 8.60 -2.04
C VAL A 159 -6.36 9.26 -0.79
N PHE A 160 -5.13 9.77 -0.85
CA PHE A 160 -4.52 10.57 0.21
C PHE A 160 -3.58 11.66 -0.31
N ASN A 161 -3.36 12.71 0.49
CA ASN A 161 -2.36 13.74 0.23
C ASN A 161 -0.94 13.23 0.58
N PRO A 162 0.00 13.17 -0.37
CA PRO A 162 1.34 12.63 -0.12
C PRO A 162 2.14 13.41 0.92
N LYS A 163 1.93 14.73 1.05
CA LYS A 163 2.67 15.56 2.02
C LYS A 163 2.38 15.17 3.46
N SER A 164 1.11 14.89 3.77
CA SER A 164 0.63 14.30 5.01
C SER A 164 -0.88 14.20 4.90
N ASP A 165 -1.44 13.10 5.36
CA ASP A 165 -2.88 12.93 5.46
C ASP A 165 -3.25 12.15 6.73
N LEU A 166 -4.43 12.40 7.26
CA LEU A 166 -5.00 11.70 8.41
C LEU A 166 -6.31 11.05 7.98
N LEU A 167 -6.44 9.76 8.24
CA LEU A 167 -7.65 9.00 7.94
C LEU A 167 -7.96 7.99 9.02
N ALA A 168 -9.24 7.69 9.21
CA ALA A 168 -9.64 6.61 10.10
C ALA A 168 -9.13 5.28 9.52
N LYS A 169 -8.52 4.42 10.35
CA LYS A 169 -8.03 3.11 9.92
C LYS A 169 -9.13 2.33 9.17
N PRO A 170 -8.96 2.04 7.87
CA PRO A 170 -10.04 1.50 7.03
C PRO A 170 -10.06 -0.03 6.96
N LEU A 171 -9.01 -0.70 7.44
CA LEU A 171 -8.85 -2.14 7.30
C LEU A 171 -8.17 -2.77 8.51
N HIS A 172 -8.63 -3.95 8.91
CA HIS A 172 -8.03 -4.73 9.98
C HIS A 172 -6.82 -5.49 9.43
N VAL A 173 -5.64 -4.89 9.56
CA VAL A 173 -4.40 -5.36 8.91
C VAL A 173 -3.60 -6.37 9.72
N SER A 174 -3.91 -6.57 11.00
CA SER A 174 -3.18 -7.50 11.87
C SER A 174 -4.07 -7.99 13.01
N PRO A 175 -4.02 -9.28 13.38
CA PRO A 175 -4.78 -9.81 14.50
C PRO A 175 -4.32 -9.27 15.87
N PHE A 176 -3.21 -8.54 15.91
CA PHE A 176 -2.71 -7.92 17.14
C PHE A 176 -2.98 -6.41 17.15
N MET A 177 -3.83 -5.90 16.25
CA MET A 177 -4.07 -4.49 16.05
C MET A 177 -5.54 -4.20 15.69
N ASP A 178 -6.32 -3.71 16.66
CA ASP A 178 -7.74 -3.38 16.48
C ASP A 178 -8.02 -2.37 15.36
N MET A 179 -9.30 -2.14 15.07
CA MET A 179 -9.75 -1.15 14.08
C MET A 179 -9.70 0.29 14.57
N LEU A 180 -9.35 0.50 15.83
CA LEU A 180 -9.32 1.83 16.42
C LEU A 180 -8.04 2.57 16.03
N GLY A 181 -8.16 3.87 16.00
CA GLY A 181 -7.08 4.78 15.67
C GLY A 181 -7.03 5.21 14.21
N ASP A 182 -6.26 6.27 14.03
CA ASP A 182 -6.15 7.03 12.81
C ASP A 182 -4.78 6.82 12.21
N TRP A 183 -4.73 6.66 10.90
CA TRP A 183 -3.51 6.54 10.14
C TRP A 183 -3.06 7.91 9.71
N LYS A 184 -1.88 8.32 10.17
CA LYS A 184 -1.14 9.43 9.58
C LYS A 184 -0.20 8.88 8.53
N ILE A 185 -0.48 9.18 7.26
CA ILE A 185 0.28 8.68 6.11
C ILE A 185 1.08 9.82 5.45
N HIS A 186 2.29 9.51 5.01
CA HIS A 186 3.17 10.42 4.28
C HIS A 186 3.94 9.62 3.22
N ALA A 187 4.00 10.14 1.99
CA ALA A 187 4.77 9.58 0.89
C ALA A 187 5.63 10.67 0.25
N SER A 188 6.94 10.43 0.14
CA SER A 188 7.83 11.35 -0.59
C SER A 188 7.61 11.22 -2.10
N VAL A 189 7.95 12.26 -2.84
CA VAL A 189 8.04 12.16 -4.30
C VAL A 189 9.10 11.11 -4.67
N PRO A 190 8.82 10.16 -5.58
CA PRO A 190 9.82 9.22 -6.06
C PRO A 190 11.01 9.94 -6.71
N GLY A 191 12.23 9.52 -6.36
CA GLY A 191 13.47 10.15 -6.81
C GLY A 191 14.69 9.25 -6.58
N SER A 192 15.82 9.80 -6.17
CA SER A 192 17.00 9.00 -5.78
C SER A 192 16.73 8.13 -4.54
N SER A 193 15.81 8.57 -3.68
CA SER A 193 15.27 7.83 -2.56
C SER A 193 13.77 8.02 -2.46
N LEU A 194 13.10 7.06 -1.84
CA LEU A 194 11.67 7.09 -1.59
C LEU A 194 11.41 6.67 -0.14
N THR A 195 10.57 7.43 0.55
CA THR A 195 10.10 7.14 1.90
C THR A 195 8.59 7.12 1.97
N LEU A 196 8.03 6.13 2.66
CA LEU A 196 6.61 6.02 2.94
C LEU A 196 6.45 5.70 4.43
N THR A 197 5.71 6.54 5.14
CA THR A 197 5.51 6.38 6.59
C THR A 197 4.04 6.30 6.90
N ILE A 198 3.67 5.29 7.69
CA ILE A 198 2.33 5.15 8.27
C ILE A 198 2.50 5.10 9.78
N THR A 199 1.88 6.04 10.47
CA THR A 199 1.81 6.08 11.92
C THR A 199 0.37 5.84 12.35
N VAL A 200 0.18 5.05 13.41
CA VAL A 200 -1.15 4.86 14.02
C VAL A 200 -1.25 5.70 15.29
N GLN A 201 -2.25 6.57 15.33
CA GLN A 201 -2.65 7.33 16.52
C GLN A 201 -3.91 6.69 17.10
N HIS A 202 -3.77 6.00 18.22
CA HIS A 202 -4.89 5.36 18.92
C HIS A 202 -5.45 6.29 19.99
N PRO A 203 -6.78 6.31 20.23
CA PRO A 203 -7.38 7.12 21.29
C PRO A 203 -6.79 6.83 22.68
N GLU A 204 -6.61 5.55 23.01
CA GLU A 204 -6.08 5.14 24.33
C GLU A 204 -4.55 4.93 24.37
N LEU A 205 -3.95 4.35 23.32
CA LEU A 205 -2.52 4.00 23.33
C LEU A 205 -1.62 5.13 22.81
N GLY A 206 -2.21 6.19 22.24
CA GLY A 206 -1.49 7.27 21.58
C GLY A 206 -0.77 6.80 20.31
N LYS A 207 0.38 7.40 20.00
CA LYS A 207 1.23 7.04 18.84
C LYS A 207 1.97 5.72 19.09
N TYR A 208 1.26 4.60 19.04
CA TYR A 208 1.79 3.31 19.47
C TYR A 208 2.43 2.47 18.36
N PHE A 209 2.14 2.76 17.09
CA PHE A 209 2.70 2.00 15.97
C PHE A 209 3.23 2.91 14.86
N THR A 210 4.35 2.53 14.26
CA THR A 210 4.93 3.19 13.09
C THR A 210 5.48 2.14 12.14
N ALA A 211 5.13 2.26 10.86
CA ALA A 211 5.76 1.54 9.76
C ALA A 211 6.43 2.56 8.84
N ASN A 212 7.68 2.32 8.48
CA ASN A 212 8.47 3.17 7.60
C ASN A 212 9.12 2.32 6.52
N LEU A 213 8.86 2.65 5.26
CA LEU A 213 9.60 2.18 4.11
C LEU A 213 10.63 3.24 3.77
N GLN A 214 11.89 2.84 3.64
CA GLN A 214 12.98 3.67 3.14
C GLN A 214 13.77 2.89 2.11
N VAL A 215 13.73 3.36 0.87
CA VAL A 215 14.39 2.71 -0.27
C VAL A 215 15.16 3.69 -1.12
N LYS A 216 16.21 3.20 -1.78
CA LYS A 216 17.05 3.95 -2.71
C LYS A 216 16.88 3.38 -4.11
N LYS A 217 16.89 4.28 -5.10
CA LYS A 217 16.83 3.91 -6.51
C LYS A 217 18.10 3.16 -6.90
N ILE A 218 17.95 2.09 -7.67
CA ILE A 218 19.08 1.39 -8.30
C ILE A 218 19.28 2.01 -9.68
N GLU A 219 20.38 2.76 -9.85
CA GLU A 219 20.66 3.51 -11.08
C GLU A 219 20.99 2.61 -12.27
N GLN A 220 21.67 1.49 -12.02
CA GLN A 220 22.07 0.53 -13.04
C GLN A 220 21.74 -0.88 -12.56
N LEU A 221 20.78 -1.52 -13.22
CA LEU A 221 20.43 -2.90 -12.93
C LEU A 221 21.28 -3.83 -13.79
N THR A 222 22.08 -4.68 -13.14
CA THR A 222 23.00 -5.63 -13.81
C THR A 222 22.34 -6.97 -14.15
N VAL A 223 21.11 -7.19 -13.66
CA VAL A 223 20.32 -8.41 -13.84
C VAL A 223 18.95 -8.06 -14.42
N TYR A 224 18.22 -9.06 -14.91
CA TYR A 224 16.84 -8.84 -15.33
C TYR A 224 15.95 -8.45 -14.13
N PRO A 225 14.96 -7.55 -14.30
CA PRO A 225 14.04 -7.14 -13.24
C PRO A 225 13.37 -8.30 -12.50
N GLU A 226 12.99 -9.35 -13.23
CA GLU A 226 12.34 -10.55 -12.70
C GLU A 226 13.26 -11.32 -11.74
N VAL A 227 14.57 -11.29 -12.00
CA VAL A 227 15.60 -11.89 -11.14
C VAL A 227 15.86 -11.01 -9.92
N PHE A 228 15.89 -9.70 -10.11
CA PHE A 228 16.07 -8.75 -9.01
C PHE A 228 14.93 -8.85 -7.97
N LEU A 229 13.70 -8.98 -8.46
CA LEU A 229 12.46 -9.08 -7.67
C LEU A 229 12.11 -10.54 -7.29
N TRP A 230 13.01 -11.49 -7.57
CA TRP A 230 12.74 -12.90 -7.38
C TRP A 230 12.41 -13.26 -5.92
N LEU A 231 11.30 -13.99 -5.73
CA LEU A 231 10.78 -14.45 -4.44
C LEU A 231 10.47 -13.32 -3.44
N MET A 232 10.34 -12.07 -3.90
CA MET A 232 10.12 -10.96 -2.99
C MET A 232 8.77 -11.05 -2.24
N PRO A 233 7.65 -11.38 -2.92
CA PRO A 233 6.40 -11.72 -2.25
C PRO A 233 6.53 -12.80 -1.16
N HIS A 234 7.27 -13.88 -1.41
CA HIS A 234 7.48 -14.95 -0.43
C HIS A 234 8.24 -14.45 0.80
N LYS A 235 9.30 -13.66 0.59
CA LYS A 235 10.06 -13.04 1.70
C LYS A 235 9.15 -12.17 2.57
N VAL A 236 8.29 -11.37 1.95
CA VAL A 236 7.31 -10.53 2.67
C VAL A 236 6.36 -11.41 3.48
N ALA A 237 5.82 -12.48 2.88
CA ALA A 237 4.94 -13.43 3.58
C ALA A 237 5.62 -14.04 4.81
N VAL A 238 6.84 -14.55 4.67
CA VAL A 238 7.62 -15.16 5.75
C VAL A 238 7.81 -14.16 6.90
N TRP A 239 8.18 -12.92 6.60
CA TRP A 239 8.33 -11.89 7.63
C TRP A 239 7.01 -11.56 8.35
N ILE A 240 5.89 -11.45 7.63
CA ILE A 240 4.57 -11.21 8.23
C ILE A 240 4.22 -12.32 9.23
N TYR A 241 4.30 -13.58 8.81
CA TYR A 241 3.93 -14.72 9.67
C TYR A 241 4.91 -14.89 10.84
N TRP A 242 6.21 -14.70 10.60
CA TRP A 242 7.21 -14.78 11.66
C TRP A 242 6.97 -13.75 12.77
N GLN A 243 6.69 -12.50 12.39
CA GLN A 243 6.46 -11.43 13.37
C GLN A 243 5.10 -11.56 14.05
N ALA A 244 4.09 -12.08 13.36
CA ALA A 244 2.81 -12.46 13.98
C ALA A 244 3.03 -13.53 15.07
N PHE A 245 3.83 -14.56 14.78
CA PHE A 245 4.19 -15.59 15.75
C PHE A 245 4.95 -15.02 16.96
N GLN A 246 5.91 -14.12 16.72
CA GLN A 246 6.65 -13.47 17.82
C GLN A 246 5.74 -12.63 18.73
N LEU A 247 4.75 -11.91 18.17
CA LEU A 247 3.78 -11.14 18.96
C LEU A 247 2.87 -12.06 19.79
N TRP A 248 2.41 -13.15 19.19
CA TRP A 248 1.65 -14.18 19.91
C TRP A 248 2.45 -14.78 21.06
N TRP A 249 3.71 -15.14 20.83
CA TRP A 249 4.61 -15.66 21.85
C TRP A 249 4.85 -14.65 22.99
N LYS A 250 4.88 -13.36 22.68
CA LYS A 250 4.98 -12.27 23.65
C LYS A 250 3.66 -11.96 24.38
N GLY A 251 2.60 -12.73 24.14
CA GLY A 251 1.32 -12.59 24.82
C GLY A 251 0.49 -11.39 24.39
N VAL A 252 0.72 -10.83 23.19
CA VAL A 252 -0.16 -9.76 22.68
C VAL A 252 -1.54 -10.34 22.36
N PRO A 253 -2.65 -9.76 22.87
CA PRO A 253 -3.98 -10.30 22.67
C PRO A 253 -4.34 -10.41 21.18
N PHE A 254 -4.93 -11.56 20.83
CA PHE A 254 -5.52 -11.78 19.51
C PHE A 254 -6.90 -11.11 19.44
N ILE A 255 -7.14 -10.37 18.37
CA ILE A 255 -8.38 -9.65 18.07
C ILE A 255 -9.00 -10.30 16.84
N GLN A 256 -10.23 -10.79 16.99
CA GLN A 256 -10.98 -11.39 15.90
C GLN A 256 -11.28 -10.36 14.81
N HIS A 257 -11.19 -10.76 13.55
CA HIS A 257 -11.53 -9.86 12.47
C HIS A 257 -13.02 -9.46 12.51
N PRO A 258 -13.35 -8.16 12.41
CA PRO A 258 -14.72 -7.66 12.52
C PRO A 258 -15.72 -8.31 11.57
N LYS A 259 -15.24 -8.78 10.40
CA LYS A 259 -16.06 -9.51 9.41
C LYS A 259 -16.80 -10.74 9.96
N TYR A 260 -16.25 -11.38 11.00
CA TYR A 260 -16.87 -12.54 11.64
C TYR A 260 -17.83 -12.18 12.78
N ILE A 261 -17.88 -10.90 13.18
CA ILE A 261 -18.74 -10.41 14.25
C ILE A 261 -19.95 -9.69 13.63
N ASN A 262 -19.70 -8.66 12.81
CA ASN A 262 -20.73 -7.77 12.27
C ASN A 262 -20.75 -7.71 10.73
N GLY A 263 -20.15 -8.69 10.04
CA GLY A 263 -20.09 -8.70 8.58
C GLY A 263 -19.33 -7.50 8.01
N LYS A 264 -19.91 -6.80 7.03
CA LYS A 264 -19.26 -5.65 6.36
C LYS A 264 -19.47 -4.30 7.08
N ALA A 265 -20.19 -4.26 8.20
CA ALA A 265 -20.52 -3.02 8.92
C ALA A 265 -19.28 -2.19 9.34
N TYR A 266 -18.15 -2.86 9.64
CA TYR A 266 -16.90 -2.18 10.01
C TYR A 266 -16.38 -1.24 8.89
N ARG A 267 -16.73 -1.50 7.62
CA ARG A 267 -16.36 -0.65 6.48
C ARG A 267 -17.10 0.69 6.53
N GLU A 268 -18.40 0.64 6.81
CA GLU A 268 -19.26 1.82 6.97
C GLU A 268 -18.87 2.64 8.20
N GLU A 269 -18.57 1.97 9.31
CA GLU A 269 -18.06 2.61 10.53
C GLU A 269 -16.74 3.34 10.28
N ALA A 270 -15.83 2.75 9.48
CA ALA A 270 -14.58 3.40 9.10
C ALA A 270 -14.82 4.64 8.23
N LEU A 271 -15.74 4.58 7.25
CA LEU A 271 -16.12 5.74 6.44
C LEU A 271 -16.73 6.86 7.29
N LYS A 272 -17.61 6.51 8.23
CA LYS A 272 -18.23 7.48 9.14
C LYS A 272 -17.18 8.18 10.01
N ARG A 273 -16.24 7.43 10.57
CA ARG A 273 -15.12 8.00 11.36
C ARG A 273 -14.22 8.89 10.50
N ASP A 274 -13.88 8.47 9.28
CA ASP A 274 -13.07 9.29 8.37
C ASP A 274 -13.76 10.62 8.02
N SER A 275 -15.08 10.58 7.78
CA SER A 275 -15.87 11.79 7.56
C SER A 275 -15.83 12.74 8.76
N GLN A 276 -16.01 12.20 9.97
CA GLN A 276 -15.94 12.97 11.22
C GLN A 276 -14.57 13.59 11.47
N LEU A 277 -13.49 12.85 11.19
CA LEU A 277 -12.12 13.35 11.30
C LEU A 277 -11.90 14.54 10.36
N ARG A 278 -12.31 14.42 9.09
CA ARG A 278 -12.16 15.50 8.11
C ARG A 278 -12.99 16.72 8.46
N SER A 279 -14.23 16.56 8.90
CA SER A 279 -15.04 17.69 9.40
C SER A 279 -14.35 18.41 10.56
N SER A 280 -13.68 17.66 11.44
CA SER A 280 -12.96 18.20 12.59
C SER A 280 -11.67 18.93 12.18
N GLU A 281 -10.90 18.41 11.22
CA GLU A 281 -9.71 19.07 10.68
C GLU A 281 -10.06 20.38 9.97
N VAL A 282 -11.12 20.36 9.15
CA VAL A 282 -11.61 21.54 8.45
C VAL A 282 -12.06 22.60 9.46
N CYS A 283 -12.86 22.23 10.47
CA CYS A 283 -13.27 23.13 11.55
C CYS A 283 -12.05 23.69 12.33
N GLY A 284 -11.04 22.86 12.61
CA GLY A 284 -9.81 23.29 13.27
C GLY A 284 -8.98 24.28 12.44
N GLN A 285 -8.88 24.07 11.12
CA GLN A 285 -8.26 25.02 10.20
C GLN A 285 -9.02 26.35 10.17
N TYR A 286 -10.36 26.32 10.16
CA TYR A 286 -11.20 27.52 10.24
C TYR A 286 -10.97 28.32 11.52
N VAL A 287 -10.93 27.66 12.69
CA VAL A 287 -10.68 28.33 13.96
C VAL A 287 -9.28 28.96 14.00
N ASN A 288 -8.28 28.29 13.44
CA ASN A 288 -6.92 28.82 13.37
C ASN A 288 -6.82 30.02 12.40
N LEU A 289 -7.48 29.95 11.24
CA LEU A 289 -7.57 31.06 10.28
C LEU A 289 -8.24 32.29 10.91
N CYS A 290 -9.38 32.10 11.59
CA CYS A 290 -10.10 33.16 12.30
C CYS A 290 -9.30 33.76 13.46
N LYS A 291 -8.43 32.98 14.11
CA LYS A 291 -7.52 33.48 15.16
C LYS A 291 -6.34 34.28 14.60
N THR A 292 -5.90 33.97 13.38
CA THR A 292 -4.85 34.73 12.69
C THR A 292 -5.38 35.97 11.96
N SER A 293 -6.69 36.08 11.71
CA SER A 293 -7.32 37.26 11.12
C SER A 293 -8.02 38.11 12.19
N THR A 294 -7.26 38.99 12.86
CA THR A 294 -7.89 40.15 13.50
C THR A 294 -8.25 41.16 12.42
N ASN A 295 -9.55 41.44 12.29
CA ASN A 295 -10.25 42.40 11.44
C ASN A 295 -10.75 41.91 10.05
N GLU A 296 -12.07 42.07 9.92
CA GLU A 296 -12.93 42.01 8.73
C GLU A 296 -13.14 40.64 8.07
N MET A 297 -14.28 40.01 8.41
CA MET A 297 -14.88 38.92 7.61
C MET A 297 -15.23 39.43 6.22
N ASN A 298 -14.31 39.26 5.27
CA ASN A 298 -14.52 39.60 3.87
C ASN A 298 -15.36 38.53 3.14
N ARG A 299 -16.15 38.96 2.15
CA ARG A 299 -17.04 38.16 1.28
C ARG A 299 -16.38 36.90 0.67
N SER A 300 -15.05 36.87 0.58
CA SER A 300 -14.24 35.72 0.16
C SER A 300 -14.28 34.55 1.14
N SER A 301 -14.39 34.79 2.46
CA SER A 301 -14.56 33.71 3.44
C SER A 301 -15.92 33.03 3.32
N MET A 302 -16.94 33.77 2.89
CA MET A 302 -18.30 33.27 2.62
C MET A 302 -18.36 32.41 1.34
N LEU A 303 -17.51 32.71 0.34
CA LEU A 303 -17.34 31.87 -0.85
C LEU A 303 -16.58 30.57 -0.55
N CYS A 304 -15.61 30.59 0.38
CA CYS A 304 -14.97 29.36 0.90
C CYS A 304 -15.97 28.46 1.66
N LEU A 305 -16.93 29.05 2.38
CA LEU A 305 -18.04 28.35 3.02
C LEU A 305 -18.94 27.62 2.01
N ASN A 306 -19.21 28.23 0.85
CA ASN A 306 -19.99 27.58 -0.22
C ASN A 306 -19.20 26.48 -0.96
N SER A 307 -17.86 26.55 -0.97
CA SER A 307 -17.00 25.46 -1.47
C SER A 307 -16.91 24.27 -0.50
N CYS A 308 -17.36 24.43 0.76
CA CYS A 308 -17.36 23.37 1.78
C CYS A 308 -18.60 22.48 1.75
N ASN A 309 -19.55 22.75 0.85
CA ASN A 309 -20.63 21.83 0.49
C ASN A 309 -20.18 20.82 -0.57
N THR A 310 -19.03 20.16 -0.35
CA THR A 310 -18.76 18.90 -1.03
C THR A 310 -19.04 17.78 -0.05
N GLU A 311 -20.28 17.28 -0.11
CA GLU A 311 -20.70 15.98 0.42
C GLU A 311 -19.88 14.79 -0.13
N ALA A 312 -18.85 15.05 -0.95
CA ALA A 312 -17.96 14.03 -1.49
C ALA A 312 -16.96 13.57 -0.42
N GLY A 313 -17.26 12.43 0.21
CA GLY A 313 -16.30 11.71 1.04
C GLY A 313 -15.00 11.37 0.29
N ARG A 314 -13.93 11.07 1.04
CA ARG A 314 -12.66 10.54 0.52
C ARG A 314 -13.02 9.29 -0.28
N TRP A 315 -12.56 9.20 -1.52
CA TRP A 315 -12.72 7.98 -2.28
C TRP A 315 -12.01 6.84 -1.55
N CYS A 316 -12.79 5.85 -1.13
CA CYS A 316 -12.33 4.68 -0.37
C CYS A 316 -13.19 3.47 -0.74
N VAL A 317 -12.58 2.44 -1.31
CA VAL A 317 -13.28 1.28 -1.88
C VAL A 317 -12.66 0.00 -1.37
N TRP A 318 -13.49 -0.94 -0.94
CA TRP A 318 -13.08 -2.29 -0.55
C TRP A 318 -13.36 -3.28 -1.67
N ARG A 319 -12.40 -4.17 -1.90
CA ARG A 319 -12.51 -5.33 -2.80
C ARG A 319 -12.02 -6.56 -2.06
N ASP A 320 -12.53 -7.73 -2.43
CA ASP A 320 -12.00 -8.97 -1.94
C ASP A 320 -10.75 -9.31 -2.78
N ALA A 321 -9.63 -9.58 -2.12
CA ALA A 321 -8.42 -10.07 -2.76
C ALA A 321 -8.54 -11.58 -2.97
N GLN A 322 -7.88 -12.09 -4.01
CA GLN A 322 -7.85 -13.53 -4.24
C GLN A 322 -6.97 -14.20 -3.19
N TRP A 323 -7.54 -15.21 -2.53
CA TRP A 323 -6.83 -16.08 -1.61
C TRP A 323 -7.02 -17.53 -2.07
N PRO A 324 -5.96 -18.36 -2.14
CA PRO A 324 -4.59 -18.07 -1.73
C PRO A 324 -3.93 -17.03 -2.63
N TRP A 325 -2.84 -16.43 -2.13
CA TRP A 325 -1.93 -15.48 -2.77
C TRP A 325 -1.28 -16.03 -4.07
N LEU A 326 -2.08 -16.46 -5.05
CA LEU A 326 -1.69 -17.20 -6.26
C LEU A 326 -1.96 -16.41 -7.54
#